data_AF-A0A4R5LTC2-F1
#
_entry.id   AF-A0A4R5LTC2-F1
#
_cell.length_a   1.000
_cell.length_b   1.000
_cell.length_c   1.000
_cell.angle_alpha   90.00
_cell.angle_beta   90.00
_cell.angle_gamma   90.00
#
_symmetry.space_group_name_H-M   'P 1'
#
loop_
_entity.id
_entity.type
_entity.pdbx_description
1 polymer ?
#
loop_
_entity_poly.entity_id
_entity_poly.type
_entity_poly.pdbx_seq_one_letter_code
_entity_poly.pdbx_strand_id
1 'polypeptide(L)'
;MIDYDLISAREAIAQTAVAMAEVQASHIAIYLTIIFAYISVAYIAGSKLSRLQLVLTTFLFVAASIRQIVGIVTLSQVILLKHSQLVELAGGAAVGMGVQHSPWWPAAIWSTGLFAALLFMWSVRHPASE
;
A
#
# COMPACT_ATOMS: atom_id res chain seq x y z
N MET A 1 -7.30 -12.57 39.14
CA MET A 1 -8.32 -12.69 38.06
C MET A 1 -8.17 -11.54 37.06
N ILE A 2 -8.09 -10.29 37.53
CA ILE A 2 -7.93 -9.08 36.69
C ILE A 2 -6.68 -9.13 35.77
N ASP A 3 -5.54 -9.67 36.23
CA ASP A 3 -4.32 -9.70 35.41
C ASP A 3 -4.39 -10.68 34.23
N TYR A 4 -5.12 -11.79 34.38
CA TYR A 4 -5.25 -12.79 33.32
C TYR A 4 -6.07 -12.25 32.14
N ASP A 5 -7.19 -11.60 32.44
CA ASP A 5 -8.06 -11.01 31.42
C ASP A 5 -7.33 -9.90 30.64
N LEU A 6 -6.50 -9.10 31.33
CA LEU A 6 -5.70 -8.05 30.71
C LEU A 6 -4.61 -8.62 29.79
N ILE A 7 -3.92 -9.68 30.21
CA ILE A 7 -2.91 -10.36 29.39
C ILE A 7 -3.56 -10.95 28.14
N SER A 8 -4.68 -11.66 28.31
CA SER A 8 -5.42 -12.25 27.19
C SER A 8 -5.90 -11.19 26.19
N ALA A 9 -6.40 -10.05 26.66
CA ALA A 9 -6.81 -8.95 25.79
C ALA A 9 -5.65 -8.36 24.98
N ARG A 10 -4.48 -8.17 25.61
CA ARG A 10 -3.28 -7.66 24.91
C ARG A 10 -2.81 -8.63 23.83
N GLU A 11 -2.76 -9.93 24.14
CA GLU A 11 -2.36 -10.97 23.19
C GLU A 11 -3.32 -11.01 21.98
N ALA A 12 -4.63 -10.95 22.21
CA ALA A 12 -5.62 -10.95 21.13
C ALA A 12 -5.47 -9.72 20.20
N ILE A 13 -5.22 -8.53 20.76
CA ILE A 13 -5.01 -7.32 19.96
C ILE A 13 -3.70 -7.41 19.18
N ALA A 14 -2.61 -7.91 19.80
CA ALA A 14 -1.33 -8.09 19.14
C ALA A 14 -1.42 -9.08 17.98
N GLN A 15 -2.06 -10.24 18.18
CA GLN A 15 -2.29 -11.23 17.12
C GLN A 15 -3.12 -10.65 15.96
N THR A 16 -4.15 -9.87 16.28
CA THR A 16 -4.95 -9.18 15.26
C THR A 16 -4.08 -8.20 14.47
N ALA A 17 -3.24 -7.40 15.13
CA ALA A 17 -2.35 -6.45 14.46
C ALA A 17 -1.33 -7.15 13.54
N VAL A 18 -0.77 -8.29 13.98
CA VAL A 18 0.14 -9.11 13.17
C VAL A 18 -0.57 -9.65 11.92
N ALA A 19 -1.76 -10.24 12.08
CA ALA A 19 -2.54 -10.74 10.93
C ALA A 19 -2.86 -9.62 9.93
N MET A 20 -3.18 -8.41 10.40
CA MET A 20 -3.42 -7.26 9.53
C MET A 20 -2.16 -6.80 8.80
N ALA A 21 -1.00 -6.86 9.45
CA ALA A 21 0.29 -6.55 8.82
C ALA A 21 0.65 -7.55 7.71
N GLU A 22 0.35 -8.85 7.89
CA GLU A 22 0.55 -9.87 6.86
C GLU A 22 -0.35 -9.64 5.63
N VAL A 23 -1.62 -9.31 5.86
CA VAL A 23 -2.55 -8.96 4.77
C VAL A 23 -2.09 -7.68 4.07
N GLN A 24 -1.59 -6.70 4.81
CA GLN A 24 -1.03 -5.47 4.23
C GLN A 24 0.19 -5.77 3.36
N ALA A 25 1.11 -6.61 3.82
CA ALA A 25 2.28 -7.02 3.04
C ALA A 25 1.88 -7.69 1.72
N SER A 26 0.80 -8.49 1.74
CA SER A 26 0.23 -9.10 0.53
C SER A 26 -0.29 -8.04 -0.45
N HIS A 27 -1.00 -7.01 0.02
CA HIS A 27 -1.44 -5.89 -0.81
C HIS A 27 -0.25 -5.11 -1.41
N ILE A 28 0.82 -4.89 -0.65
CA ILE A 28 2.05 -4.25 -1.13
C ILE A 28 2.70 -5.10 -2.24
N ALA A 29 2.82 -6.41 -2.05
CA ALA A 29 3.39 -7.32 -3.04
C ALA A 29 2.58 -7.29 -4.35
N ILE A 30 1.25 -7.39 -4.26
CA ILE A 30 0.35 -7.32 -5.42
C ILE A 30 0.49 -5.97 -6.14
N TYR A 31 0.54 -4.87 -5.40
CA TYR A 31 0.75 -3.54 -5.97
C TYR A 31 2.06 -3.45 -6.78
N LEU A 32 3.17 -3.92 -6.20
CA LEU A 32 4.46 -3.93 -6.88
C LEU A 32 4.46 -4.83 -8.12
N THR A 33 3.78 -5.98 -8.07
CA THR A 33 3.58 -6.84 -9.25
C THR A 33 2.82 -6.11 -10.36
N ILE A 34 1.75 -5.39 -10.03
CA ILE A 34 0.97 -4.59 -11.01
C ILE A 34 1.86 -3.51 -11.65
N ILE A 35 2.63 -2.78 -10.83
CA ILE A 35 3.57 -1.75 -11.31
C ILE A 35 4.60 -2.36 -12.25
N PHE A 36 5.23 -3.47 -11.86
CA PHE A 36 6.23 -4.14 -12.68
C PHE A 36 5.66 -4.67 -13.99
N ALA A 37 4.45 -5.25 -13.96
CA ALA A 37 3.77 -5.72 -15.16
C ALA A 37 3.47 -4.56 -16.12
N TYR A 38 2.97 -3.44 -15.61
CA TYR A 38 2.67 -2.26 -16.42
C TYR A 38 3.93 -1.64 -17.03
N ILE A 39 5.00 -1.49 -16.26
CA ILE A 39 6.31 -1.02 -16.75
C ILE A 39 6.88 -1.98 -17.79
N SER A 40 6.76 -3.29 -17.58
CA SER A 40 7.22 -4.30 -18.54
C SER A 40 6.48 -4.20 -19.88
N VAL A 41 5.15 -4.02 -19.84
CA VAL A 41 4.34 -3.79 -21.05
C VAL A 41 4.72 -2.47 -21.73
N ALA A 42 4.92 -1.40 -20.96
CA ALA A 42 5.38 -0.13 -21.48
C ALA A 42 6.73 -0.28 -22.21
N TYR A 43 7.70 -0.96 -21.61
CA TYR A 43 9.03 -1.16 -22.19
C TYR A 43 9.01 -2.01 -23.46
N ILE A 44 8.31 -3.16 -23.44
CA ILE A 44 8.33 -4.13 -24.55
C ILE A 44 7.45 -3.68 -25.72
N ALA A 45 6.28 -3.14 -25.42
CA ALA A 45 5.21 -2.93 -26.40
C ALA A 45 4.65 -1.51 -26.40
N GLY A 46 5.09 -0.60 -25.52
CA GLY A 46 4.45 0.70 -25.31
C GLY A 46 4.26 1.52 -26.57
N SER A 47 5.27 1.55 -27.45
CA SER A 47 5.22 2.26 -28.75
C SER A 47 4.34 1.58 -29.81
N LYS A 48 4.03 0.29 -29.63
CA LYS A 48 3.26 -0.54 -30.57
C LYS A 48 1.79 -0.69 -30.17
N LEU A 49 1.42 -0.28 -28.96
CA LEU A 49 0.03 -0.38 -28.47
C LEU A 49 -0.90 0.55 -29.25
N SER A 50 -1.99 -0.02 -29.78
CA SER A 50 -3.09 0.76 -30.36
C SER A 50 -3.73 1.66 -29.30
N ARG A 51 -4.47 2.68 -29.73
CA ARG A 51 -5.14 3.62 -28.80
C ARG A 51 -6.08 2.89 -27.84
N LEU A 52 -6.83 1.91 -28.33
CA LEU A 52 -7.76 1.12 -27.51
C LEU A 52 -7.01 0.24 -26.50
N GLN A 53 -5.95 -0.44 -26.93
CA GLN A 53 -5.13 -1.27 -26.04
C GLN A 53 -4.48 -0.43 -24.94
N LEU A 54 -3.99 0.76 -25.28
CA LEU A 54 -3.45 1.71 -24.31
C LEU A 54 -4.51 2.08 -23.27
N VAL A 55 -5.68 2.57 -23.71
CA VAL A 55 -6.75 3.00 -22.80
C VAL A 55 -7.16 1.86 -21.86
N LEU A 56 -7.37 0.65 -22.39
CA LEU A 56 -7.75 -0.51 -21.58
C LEU A 56 -6.66 -0.89 -20.57
N THR A 57 -5.40 -0.96 -21.03
CA THR A 57 -4.27 -1.34 -20.17
C THR A 57 -4.05 -0.32 -19.05
N THR A 58 -4.07 0.97 -19.39
CA THR A 58 -3.95 2.07 -18.43
C THR A 58 -5.12 2.10 -17.47
N PHE A 59 -6.35 1.91 -17.93
CA PHE A 59 -7.53 1.88 -17.07
C PHE A 59 -7.45 0.73 -16.05
N LEU A 60 -7.15 -0.49 -16.51
CA LEU A 60 -7.00 -1.66 -15.63
C LEU A 60 -5.88 -1.45 -14.62
N PHE A 61 -4.75 -0.91 -15.06
CA PHE A 61 -3.62 -0.57 -14.20
C PHE A 61 -4.00 0.44 -13.12
N VAL A 62 -4.63 1.56 -13.49
CA VAL A 62 -5.03 2.61 -12.55
C VAL A 62 -6.07 2.10 -11.56
N ALA A 63 -7.10 1.40 -12.04
CA ALA A 63 -8.15 0.85 -11.18
C ALA A 63 -7.59 -0.17 -10.18
N ALA A 64 -6.76 -1.11 -10.64
CA ALA A 64 -6.14 -2.11 -9.78
C ALA A 64 -5.18 -1.47 -8.76
N SER A 65 -4.36 -0.51 -9.20
CA SER A 65 -3.42 0.21 -8.34
C SER A 65 -4.14 1.02 -7.27
N ILE A 66 -5.19 1.78 -7.62
CA ILE A 66 -6.02 2.51 -6.65
C ILE A 66 -6.61 1.54 -5.62
N ARG A 67 -7.14 0.40 -6.07
CA ARG A 67 -7.67 -0.62 -5.16
C ARG A 67 -6.62 -1.14 -4.17
N GLN A 68 -5.38 -1.36 -4.62
CA GLN A 68 -4.30 -1.76 -3.72
C GLN A 68 -3.89 -0.64 -2.76
N ILE A 69 -3.74 0.60 -3.25
CA ILE A 69 -3.40 1.77 -2.42
C ILE A 69 -4.43 1.96 -1.31
N VAL A 70 -5.72 1.92 -1.62
CA VAL A 70 -6.80 2.00 -0.62
C VAL A 70 -6.67 0.88 0.41
N GLY A 71 -6.44 -0.36 -0.03
CA GLY A 71 -6.22 -1.50 0.88
C GLY A 71 -5.05 -1.28 1.84
N ILE A 72 -3.91 -0.83 1.31
CA ILE A 72 -2.70 -0.55 2.11
C ILE A 72 -2.98 0.56 3.14
N VAL A 73 -3.61 1.65 2.72
CA VAL A 73 -3.91 2.81 3.60
C VAL A 73 -4.91 2.42 4.70
N THR A 74 -5.99 1.73 4.34
CA THR A 74 -6.98 1.27 5.32
C THR A 74 -6.36 0.33 6.34
N LEU A 75 -5.55 -0.63 5.91
CA LEU A 75 -4.86 -1.55 6.84
C LEU A 75 -3.85 -0.81 7.72
N SER A 76 -3.10 0.15 7.19
CA SER A 76 -2.23 1.03 8.00
C SER A 76 -3.00 1.74 9.10
N GLN A 77 -4.17 2.31 8.79
CA GLN A 77 -5.00 3.01 9.77
C GLN A 77 -5.49 2.06 10.87
N VAL A 78 -5.92 0.85 10.52
CA VAL A 78 -6.37 -0.12 11.54
C VAL A 78 -5.21 -0.62 12.40
N ILE A 79 -4.04 -0.88 11.81
CA ILE A 79 -2.84 -1.27 12.58
C ILE A 79 -2.46 -0.16 13.57
N LEU A 80 -2.51 1.11 13.16
CA LEU A 80 -2.26 2.25 14.05
C LEU A 80 -3.29 2.32 15.20
N LEU A 81 -4.57 2.07 14.91
CA LEU A 81 -5.61 2.01 15.93
C LEU A 81 -5.39 0.85 16.91
N LYS A 82 -4.99 -0.33 16.43
CA LYS A 82 -4.67 -1.48 17.29
C LYS A 82 -3.44 -1.22 18.15
N HIS A 83 -2.44 -0.55 17.58
CA HIS A 83 -1.27 -0.11 18.32
C HIS A 83 -1.65 0.89 19.43
N SER A 84 -2.52 1.88 19.16
CA SER A 84 -2.97 2.81 20.22
C SER A 84 -3.73 2.10 21.34
N GLN A 85 -4.56 1.11 21.02
CA GLN A 85 -5.24 0.26 22.01
C GLN A 85 -4.24 -0.52 22.89
N LEU A 86 -3.17 -1.05 22.31
CA LEU A 86 -2.10 -1.73 23.07
C LEU A 86 -1.38 -0.77 24.01
N VAL A 87 -1.05 0.45 23.54
CA VAL A 87 -0.37 1.47 24.36
C VAL A 87 -1.23 1.88 25.56
N GLU A 88 -2.53 2.08 25.34
CA GLU A 88 -3.48 2.42 26.40
C GLU A 88 -3.56 1.30 27.45
N LEU A 89 -3.71 0.05 27.00
CA LEU A 89 -3.74 -1.11 27.88
C LEU A 89 -2.41 -1.35 28.62
N ALA A 90 -1.28 -0.93 28.03
CA ALA A 90 0.06 -1.02 28.64
C ALA A 90 0.32 0.02 29.73
N GLY A 91 -0.61 0.95 29.98
CA GLY A 91 -0.46 2.00 30.99
C GLY A 91 0.46 3.14 30.55
N GLY A 92 0.59 3.37 29.24
CA GLY A 92 1.36 4.50 28.67
C GLY A 92 2.88 4.41 28.83
N ALA A 93 3.40 3.44 29.58
CA ALA A 93 4.82 3.23 29.79
C ALA A 93 5.44 2.44 28.62
N ALA A 94 6.02 3.19 27.68
CA ALA A 94 7.10 2.75 26.80
C ALA A 94 6.82 1.57 25.83
N VAL A 95 5.78 1.66 24.99
CA VAL A 95 5.90 1.13 23.62
C VAL A 95 6.51 2.24 22.77
N GLY A 96 7.82 2.45 22.93
CA GLY A 96 8.57 3.48 22.25
C GLY A 96 8.76 3.19 20.76
N MET A 97 8.71 4.28 19.97
CA MET A 97 9.23 4.46 18.62
C MET A 97 8.40 3.92 17.45
N GLY A 98 7.19 4.46 17.28
CA GLY A 98 6.63 4.68 15.94
C GLY A 98 6.51 6.18 15.74
N VAL A 99 7.27 6.77 14.79
CA VAL A 99 7.00 8.13 14.35
C VAL A 99 5.51 8.19 14.02
N GLN A 100 4.76 9.09 14.66
CA GLN A 100 3.36 9.33 14.34
C GLN A 100 3.30 9.96 12.95
N HIS A 101 3.50 9.13 11.93
CA HIS A 101 3.31 9.53 10.56
C HIS A 101 1.82 9.72 10.35
N SER A 102 1.49 10.83 9.71
CA SER A 102 0.13 11.08 9.22
C SER A 102 -0.40 9.81 8.52
N PRO A 103 -1.65 9.39 8.79
CA PRO A 103 -2.25 8.22 8.13
C PRO A 103 -2.31 8.38 6.60
N TRP A 104 -2.09 9.60 6.10
CA TRP A 104 -2.03 9.94 4.67
C TRP A 104 -0.65 9.73 4.03
N TRP A 105 0.40 9.55 4.83
CA TRP A 105 1.77 9.36 4.32
C TRP A 105 1.92 8.11 3.44
N PRO A 106 1.36 6.93 3.81
CA PRO A 106 1.34 5.78 2.90
C PRO A 106 0.63 6.10 1.58
N ALA A 107 -0.49 6.81 1.62
CA ALA A 107 -1.22 7.18 0.40
C ALA A 107 -0.34 8.01 -0.55
N ALA A 108 0.41 8.98 -0.01
CA ALA A 108 1.33 9.80 -0.79
C ALA A 108 2.44 8.94 -1.42
N ILE A 109 3.16 8.15 -0.61
CA ILE A 109 4.24 7.28 -1.10
C ILE A 109 3.73 6.35 -2.20
N TRP A 110 2.65 5.61 -1.95
CA TRP A 110 2.20 4.61 -2.92
C TRP A 110 1.65 5.26 -4.20
N SER A 111 1.03 6.44 -4.10
CA SER A 111 0.59 7.20 -5.28
C SER A 111 1.77 7.63 -6.17
N THR A 112 2.94 7.92 -5.61
CA THR A 112 4.12 8.26 -6.43
C THR A 112 4.50 7.15 -7.40
N GLY A 113 4.40 5.87 -6.99
CA GLY A 113 4.68 4.73 -7.85
C GLY A 113 3.71 4.65 -9.05
N LEU A 114 2.43 4.91 -8.80
CA LEU A 114 1.40 4.95 -9.85
C LEU A 114 1.71 6.05 -10.87
N PHE A 115 2.00 7.26 -10.40
CA PHE A 115 2.31 8.38 -11.29
C PHE A 115 3.62 8.16 -12.05
N ALA A 116 4.66 7.64 -11.39
CA ALA A 116 5.93 7.31 -12.03
C ALA A 116 5.75 6.28 -13.16
N ALA A 117 4.93 5.25 -12.96
CA ALA A 117 4.64 4.25 -13.98
C ALA A 117 3.85 4.83 -15.17
N LEU A 118 2.87 5.71 -14.91
CA LEU A 118 2.14 6.41 -15.98
C LEU A 118 3.05 7.33 -16.79
N LEU A 119 3.91 8.09 -16.11
CA LEU A 119 4.89 8.97 -16.75
C LEU A 119 5.91 8.16 -17.58
N PHE A 120 6.31 6.99 -17.11
CA PHE A 120 7.18 6.09 -17.87
C PHE A 120 6.51 5.58 -19.15
N MET A 121 5.25 5.13 -19.08
CA MET A 121 4.51 4.76 -20.30
C MET A 121 4.38 5.94 -21.27
N TRP A 122 4.17 7.15 -20.74
CA TRP A 122 4.11 8.36 -21.54
C TRP A 122 5.44 8.66 -22.25
N SER A 123 6.57 8.58 -21.53
CA SER A 123 7.89 8.87 -22.10
C SER A 123 8.31 7.86 -23.16
N VAL A 124 7.96 6.58 -22.99
CA VAL A 124 8.21 5.55 -24.02
C VAL A 124 7.40 5.81 -25.30
N ARG A 125 6.20 6.38 -25.18
CA ARG A 125 5.33 6.67 -26.34
C ARG A 125 5.63 7.99 -27.03
N HIS A 126 6.19 8.95 -26.30
CA HIS A 126 6.54 10.27 -26.80
C HIS A 126 8.03 10.52 -26.54
N PRO A 127 8.93 9.78 -27.25
CA PRO A 127 10.35 10.07 -27.15
C PRO A 127 10.56 11.54 -27.53
N ALA A 128 11.35 12.27 -26.73
CA ALA A 128 11.74 13.62 -27.09
C ALA A 128 12.39 13.57 -28.47
N SER A 129 11.94 14.42 -29.39
CA SER A 129 12.61 14.60 -30.67
C SER A 129 14.01 15.14 -30.39
N GLU A 130 15.03 14.33 -30.67
CA GLU A 130 16.41 14.82 -30.80
C GLU A 130 16.53 15.87 -31.92
#